data_AF-A0A396J8H2-F1
#
_entry.id   AF-A0A396J8H2-F1
#
_cell.length_a   1.000
_cell.length_b   1.000
_cell.length_c   1.000
_cell.angle_alpha   90.00
_cell.angle_beta   90.00
_cell.angle_gamma   90.00
#
_symmetry.space_group_name_H-M   'P 1'
#
loop_
_entity.id
_entity.type
_entity.pdbx_description
1 polymer ?
#
loop_
_entity_poly.entity_id
_entity_poly.type
_entity_poly.pdbx_seq_one_letter_code
_entity_poly.pdbx_strand_id
1 'polypeptide(L)' 'MNYYPACPNPDLTVGAGQHTDTGSITVLLQDGVGGLHVKVEDDNDVGQGEWLEIPPIPGALVINVGDALQV' A
#
# COMPACT_ATOMS: atom_id res chain seq x y z
N MET A 1 -4.57 1.53 -14.76
CA MET A 1 -5.85 0.92 -14.35
C MET A 1 -5.54 -0.54 -14.08
N ASN A 2 -5.66 -0.98 -12.83
CA ASN A 2 -5.12 -2.25 -12.36
C ASN A 2 -6.25 -3.28 -12.18
N TYR A 3 -5.95 -4.55 -12.43
CA TYR A 3 -6.90 -5.65 -12.23
C TYR A 3 -6.17 -6.83 -11.59
N TYR A 4 -6.58 -7.19 -10.39
CA TYR A 4 -6.04 -8.31 -9.63
C TYR A 4 -7.12 -9.39 -9.53
N PRO A 5 -7.04 -10.48 -10.34
CA PRO A 5 -8.03 -11.55 -10.29
C PRO A 5 -7.95 -12.34 -8.97
N ALA A 6 -9.04 -13.02 -8.60
CA ALA A 6 -9.05 -13.91 -7.46
C ALA A 6 -7.96 -14.99 -7.59
N CYS A 7 -7.12 -15.12 -6.56
CA CYS A 7 -6.01 -16.07 -6.52
C CYS A 7 -6.40 -17.30 -5.68
N PRO A 8 -6.20 -18.54 -6.18
CA PRO A 8 -6.55 -19.74 -5.42
C PRO A 8 -5.67 -19.96 -4.18
N ASN A 9 -4.41 -19.50 -4.23
CA ASN A 9 -3.43 -19.65 -3.15
C ASN A 9 -2.84 -18.28 -2.79
N PRO A 10 -3.62 -17.36 -2.16
CA PRO A 10 -3.19 -15.99 -1.92
C PRO A 10 -1.97 -15.89 -1.00
N ASP A 11 -1.77 -16.85 -0.08
CA ASP A 11 -0.64 -16.84 0.85
C ASP A 11 0.74 -17.09 0.20
N LEU A 12 0.74 -17.56 -1.06
CA LEU A 12 1.97 -17.87 -1.80
C LEU A 12 2.41 -16.75 -2.76
N THR A 13 1.63 -15.68 -2.87
CA THR A 13 1.88 -14.61 -3.84
C THR A 13 1.38 -13.25 -3.35
N VAL A 14 1.63 -12.21 -4.12
CA VAL A 14 1.20 -10.84 -3.82
C VAL A 14 0.70 -10.17 -5.10
N GLY A 15 -0.27 -9.26 -4.97
CA GLY A 15 -0.73 -8.44 -6.09
C GLY A 15 0.37 -7.49 -6.58
N ALA A 16 1.05 -6.84 -5.65
CA ALA A 16 2.25 -6.04 -5.87
C ALA A 16 3.28 -6.33 -4.76
N GLY A 17 4.55 -6.42 -5.13
CA GLY A 17 5.65 -6.65 -4.17
C GLY A 17 5.98 -5.41 -3.34
N GLN A 18 6.88 -5.57 -2.38
CA GLN A 18 7.40 -4.46 -1.57
C GLN A 18 8.17 -3.47 -2.47
N HIS A 19 7.83 -2.19 -2.41
CA HIS A 19 8.50 -1.11 -3.16
C HIS A 19 8.19 0.26 -2.55
N THR A 20 8.93 1.27 -2.99
CA THR A 20 8.58 2.69 -2.89
C THR A 20 8.19 3.22 -4.27
N ASP A 21 7.42 4.31 -4.31
CA ASP A 21 7.07 4.97 -5.57
C ASP A 21 8.17 5.94 -5.98
N THR A 22 8.63 5.85 -7.22
CA THR A 22 9.70 6.74 -7.73
C THR A 22 9.25 8.17 -8.01
N GLY A 23 7.93 8.43 -8.06
CA GLY A 23 7.36 9.75 -8.33
C GLY A 23 7.37 10.67 -7.11
N SER A 24 6.69 11.82 -7.20
CA SER A 24 6.55 12.73 -6.05
C SER A 24 5.37 12.34 -5.15
N ILE A 25 4.20 12.14 -5.75
CA ILE A 25 2.95 11.81 -5.06
C ILE A 25 2.18 10.82 -5.92
N THR A 26 1.68 9.75 -5.30
CA THR A 26 0.71 8.84 -5.89
C THR A 26 -0.66 9.05 -5.26
N VAL A 27 -1.70 9.04 -6.11
CA VAL A 27 -3.11 9.16 -5.70
C VAL A 27 -3.81 7.86 -6.07
N LEU A 28 -4.21 7.10 -5.07
CA LEU A 28 -4.78 5.77 -5.23
C LEU A 28 -6.24 5.74 -4.80
N LEU A 29 -7.12 5.34 -5.73
CA LEU A 29 -8.50 4.95 -5.44
C LEU A 29 -8.57 3.42 -5.35
N GLN A 30 -8.89 2.89 -4.18
CA GLN A 30 -9.07 1.45 -3.97
C GLN A 30 -10.49 1.01 -4.37
N ASP A 31 -10.63 -0.29 -4.68
CA ASP A 31 -11.94 -0.92 -4.75
C ASP A 31 -12.47 -1.26 -3.35
N GLY A 32 -13.60 -1.98 -3.27
CA GLY A 32 -14.17 -2.42 -2.00
C GLY A 32 -13.47 -3.62 -1.35
N VAL A 33 -12.46 -4.22 -2.00
CA VAL A 33 -11.74 -5.40 -1.50
C VAL A 33 -10.49 -4.99 -0.72
N GLY A 34 -9.76 -3.97 -1.19
CA GLY A 34 -8.58 -3.45 -0.49
C GLY A 34 -7.28 -4.19 -0.85
N GLY A 35 -6.50 -4.58 0.16
CA GLY A 35 -5.23 -5.31 0.00
C GLY A 35 -3.96 -4.47 0.02
N LEU A 36 -4.07 -3.16 0.23
CA LEU A 36 -2.90 -2.29 0.42
C LEU A 36 -2.30 -2.53 1.82
N HIS A 37 -1.01 -2.82 1.86
CA HIS A 37 -0.23 -2.91 3.10
C HIS A 37 0.91 -1.90 3.04
N VAL A 38 1.13 -1.17 4.14
CA VAL A 38 2.18 -0.16 4.27
C VAL A 38 3.08 -0.54 5.44
N LYS A 39 4.39 -0.50 5.21
CA LYS A 39 5.38 -0.74 6.26
C LYS A 39 5.53 0.51 7.13
N VAL A 40 5.41 0.37 8.44
CA VAL A 40 5.61 1.46 9.40
C VAL A 40 7.09 1.54 9.77
N GLU A 41 7.70 2.71 9.57
CA GLU A 41 9.13 2.93 9.84
C GLU A 41 9.42 3.82 11.07
N ASP A 42 8.40 4.25 11.80
CA ASP A 42 8.57 5.22 12.91
C ASP A 42 9.40 4.67 14.08
N ASP A 43 10.21 5.55 14.68
CA ASP A 43 11.22 5.28 15.72
C ASP A 43 10.63 5.22 17.14
N ASN A 44 9.31 5.38 17.28
CA ASN A 44 8.61 5.37 18.57
C ASN A 44 8.28 3.95 19.04
N ASP A 45 9.24 3.01 19.01
CA ASP A 45 9.32 1.66 19.63
C ASP A 45 8.09 0.70 19.55
N VAL A 46 6.98 1.11 18.93
CA VAL A 46 5.73 0.35 18.82
C VAL A 46 5.42 0.19 17.34
N GLY A 47 5.62 -1.02 16.82
CA GLY A 47 5.27 -1.37 15.43
C GLY A 47 6.35 -1.08 14.39
N GLN A 48 7.61 -0.83 14.80
CA GLN A 48 8.70 -0.61 13.85
C GLN A 48 8.91 -1.85 12.96
N GLY A 49 8.82 -1.65 11.65
CA GLY A 49 8.97 -2.71 10.65
C GLY A 49 7.74 -3.59 10.45
N GLU A 50 6.63 -3.31 11.14
CA GLU A 50 5.35 -4.00 10.91
C GLU A 50 4.65 -3.49 9.65
N TRP A 51 3.87 -4.37 9.02
CA TRP A 51 3.01 -4.04 7.90
C TRP A 51 1.60 -3.76 8.40
N LEU A 52 1.11 -2.55 8.15
CA LEU A 52 -0.25 -2.13 8.46
C LEU A 52 -1.13 -2.28 7.23
N GLU A 53 -2.28 -2.95 7.38
CA GLU A 53 -3.31 -2.98 6.34
C GLU A 53 -4.04 -1.62 6.28
N ILE A 54 -4.22 -1.09 5.08
CA ILE A 54 -4.99 0.12 4.83
C ILE A 54 -6.38 -0.27 4.35
N PRO A 55 -7.42 -0.18 5.21
CA PRO A 55 -8.76 -0.60 4.83
C PRO A 55 -9.35 0.35 3.79
N PRO A 56 -10.03 -0.16 2.75
CA PRO A 56 -10.67 0.69 1.76
C PRO A 56 -11.85 1.44 2.38
N ILE A 57 -11.89 2.76 2.19
CA ILE A 57 -13.02 3.60 2.59
C ILE A 57 -13.75 4.04 1.32
N PRO A 58 -15.07 3.78 1.18
CA PRO A 58 -15.82 4.15 -0.01
C PRO A 58 -15.68 5.64 -0.35
N GLY A 59 -15.18 5.93 -1.56
CA GLY A 59 -14.97 7.29 -2.06
C GLY A 59 -13.74 8.02 -1.53
N ALA A 60 -12.94 7.40 -0.65
CA ALA A 60 -11.68 7.96 -0.19
C ALA A 60 -10.54 7.73 -1.19
N LEU A 61 -9.54 8.61 -1.14
CA LEU A 61 -8.29 8.48 -1.86
C LEU A 61 -7.16 8.26 -0.85
N VAL A 62 -6.28 7.31 -1.16
CA VAL A 62 -5.01 7.15 -0.46
C VAL A 62 -3.97 7.99 -1.17
N ILE A 63 -3.21 8.76 -0.39
CA ILE A 63 -2.10 9.58 -0.88
C ILE A 63 -0.83 9.01 -0.27
N ASN A 64 0.13 8.64 -1.11
CA ASN A 64 1.47 8.25 -0.67
C ASN A 64 2.53 9.13 -1.30
N VAL A 65 3.57 9.38 -0.52
CA VAL A 65 4.75 10.15 -0.92
C VAL A 65 5.72 9.21 -1.61
N GLY A 66 6.32 9.67 -2.70
CA GLY A 66 7.36 8.94 -3.40
C GLY A 66 8.73 9.59 -3.26
N ASP A 67 9.74 8.86 -3.72
CA ASP A 67 11.16 9.17 -3.57
C ASP A 67 11.52 10.55 -4.12
N ALA A 68 10.84 11.03 -5.18
CA ALA A 68 11.16 12.33 -5.77
C ALA A 68 10.74 13.53 -4.89
N LEU A 69 9.84 13.32 -3.91
CA LEU A 69 9.48 14.35 -2.93
C LEU A 69 10.27 14.21 -1.61
N GLN A 70 10.78 13.02 -1.32
CA GLN A 70 11.65 12.75 -0.18
C GLN A 70 13.08 13.20 -0.49
N VAL A 71 13.47 14.39 -0.01
CA VAL A 71 14.81 15.00 -0.20
C VAL A 71 15.69 14.78 1.01
#